data_AF-A0A0C9STA1-F1
#
_entry.id   AF-A0A0C9STA1-F1
#
_cell.length_a   1.000
_cell.length_b   1.000
_cell.length_c   1.000
_cell.angle_alpha   90.00
_cell.angle_beta   90.00
_cell.angle_gamma   90.00
#
_symmetry.space_group_name_H-M   'P 1'
#
loop_
_entity.id
_entity.type
_entity.pdbx_description
1 polymer ?
#
loop_
_entity_poly.entity_id
_entity_poly.type
_entity_poly.pdbx_seq_one_letter_code
_entity_poly.pdbx_strand_id
1 'polypeptide(L)'
;MASLNKLAIRGIRSFDDKQISVIEFFSPVTVIVGHNGSGKTTIIECLKYATTGDQPPNTRGGAFIHDPKMANEKEVKAQVKLRFHAANGQRMLVVRNLSVTAKKTGMTMKTLESILALADSNAEKGGKRGVISTKCAEMDSEIPHLLGVSKSVLENVIFCHQEDSWWPLAEPAALKKKFDDIFEATRYTKALDSIKALRKDRVADLKADKERLESLSKEKTHADKLRARIGEINSAITSKQLQYEECKAHYEELVKNNSRFYESATKFRELYVKVENLQQKKEHYQQELAEARETVQETEGTGSDEELQARLQNFDENISQQKKNRRRQESERQDLEDELAKARRTHVELVNEQGELAAEAKAFTPLLLAHERRLSEREELIREISDKHNIKGYSHSPLEREKVNEFIARLGDLQRRQRSEFEKLRQESQTKNDEFNRKSRQLDTELQSFKMQRSNAREQIKEKQTAISKAESSVETMQGLASELRTLAGDIEEKKLRLAKVKNDIKAANFEERLSERASKARSMEDKRDGLNHELRGLSLQADARARLDLKRAETRSRATEVKNTLEMSNAKFRKLVGKDARTETMERELDRIARLASLFSFSFDILLIPLSVGKKKRN
;
A
#
# COMPACT_ATOMS: atom_id res chain seq x y z
N MET A 1 -25.30 -6.36 -37.34
CA MET A 1 -24.66 -7.57 -37.90
C MET A 1 -23.26 -7.20 -38.32
N ALA A 2 -22.25 -7.97 -37.92
CA ALA A 2 -20.87 -7.70 -38.32
C ALA A 2 -20.68 -8.02 -39.81
N SER A 3 -19.93 -7.19 -40.54
CA SER A 3 -19.69 -7.39 -41.98
C SER A 3 -18.36 -6.76 -42.44
N LEU A 4 -17.73 -7.36 -43.44
CA LEU A 4 -16.55 -6.77 -44.09
C LEU A 4 -16.98 -5.67 -45.05
N ASN A 5 -16.20 -4.60 -45.15
CA ASN A 5 -16.50 -3.45 -46.04
C ASN A 5 -15.43 -3.28 -47.11
N LYS A 6 -14.19 -2.95 -46.71
CA LYS A 6 -13.07 -2.71 -47.65
C LYS A 6 -11.78 -3.28 -47.12
N LEU A 7 -10.99 -3.92 -47.97
CA LEU A 7 -9.63 -4.37 -47.70
C LEU A 7 -8.67 -3.62 -48.61
N ALA A 8 -7.59 -3.09 -48.04
CA ALA A 8 -6.48 -2.53 -48.80
C ALA A 8 -5.20 -3.28 -48.47
N ILE A 9 -4.49 -3.73 -49.50
CA ILE A 9 -3.28 -4.55 -49.41
C ILE A 9 -2.14 -3.82 -50.11
N ARG A 10 -0.95 -3.82 -49.49
CA ARG A 10 0.29 -3.30 -50.07
C ARG A 10 1.48 -4.12 -49.60
N GLY A 11 2.39 -4.47 -50.50
CA GLY A 11 3.64 -5.15 -50.18
C GLY A 11 3.48 -6.57 -49.61
N ILE A 12 2.42 -7.29 -49.98
CA ILE A 12 2.14 -8.66 -49.51
C ILE A 12 2.21 -9.60 -50.72
N ARG A 13 3.08 -10.61 -50.68
CA ARG A 13 3.32 -11.57 -51.78
C ARG A 13 3.36 -10.89 -53.16
N SER A 14 2.40 -11.16 -54.04
CA SER A 14 2.33 -10.60 -55.40
C SER A 14 1.80 -9.16 -55.48
N PHE A 15 1.32 -8.60 -54.37
CA PHE A 15 0.90 -7.20 -54.30
C PHE A 15 2.13 -6.31 -54.14
N ASP A 16 2.26 -5.38 -55.09
CA ASP A 16 3.34 -4.39 -55.16
C ASP A 16 3.48 -3.57 -53.86
N ASP A 17 4.70 -3.17 -53.53
CA ASP A 17 5.01 -2.38 -52.35
C ASP A 17 4.76 -0.88 -52.55
N LYS A 18 4.72 -0.42 -53.82
CA LYS A 18 4.49 0.98 -54.18
C LYS A 18 3.01 1.30 -54.37
N GLN A 19 2.22 0.38 -54.90
CA GLN A 19 0.79 0.57 -55.15
C GLN A 19 -0.10 -0.11 -54.10
N ILE A 20 -1.17 0.56 -53.69
CA ILE A 20 -2.19 -0.01 -52.80
C ILE A 20 -3.29 -0.62 -53.65
N SER A 21 -3.53 -1.91 -53.48
CA SER A 21 -4.69 -2.60 -54.08
C SER A 21 -5.87 -2.57 -53.12
N VAL A 22 -7.04 -2.13 -53.57
CA VAL A 22 -8.25 -2.01 -52.75
C VAL A 22 -9.33 -2.95 -53.28
N ILE A 23 -9.97 -3.68 -52.38
CA ILE A 23 -11.06 -4.62 -52.64
C ILE A 23 -12.25 -4.20 -51.79
N GLU A 24 -13.43 -4.11 -52.42
CA GLU A 24 -14.70 -3.83 -51.76
C GLU A 24 -15.51 -5.10 -51.66
N PHE A 25 -16.05 -5.38 -50.46
CA PHE A 25 -16.88 -6.56 -50.21
C PHE A 25 -18.35 -6.17 -50.27
N PHE A 26 -19.11 -6.98 -51.00
CA PHE A 26 -20.54 -6.81 -51.22
C PHE A 26 -21.32 -7.90 -50.50
N SER A 27 -22.53 -7.54 -50.07
CA SER A 27 -23.50 -8.46 -49.48
C SER A 27 -24.57 -8.83 -50.52
N PRO A 28 -24.99 -10.10 -50.62
CA PRO A 28 -24.59 -11.24 -49.80
C PRO A 28 -23.35 -12.00 -50.32
N VAL A 29 -22.94 -11.76 -51.57
CA VAL A 29 -21.86 -12.53 -52.24
C VAL A 29 -20.86 -11.59 -52.89
N THR A 30 -19.57 -11.86 -52.70
CA THR A 30 -18.45 -11.22 -53.40
C THR A 30 -17.69 -12.28 -54.20
N VAL A 31 -17.61 -12.12 -55.52
CA VAL A 31 -16.92 -13.06 -56.41
C VAL A 31 -15.55 -12.51 -56.78
N ILE A 32 -14.48 -13.27 -56.48
CA ILE A 32 -13.09 -12.90 -56.80
C ILE A 32 -12.55 -13.88 -57.85
N VAL A 33 -12.39 -13.42 -59.09
CA VAL A 33 -11.87 -14.21 -60.21
C VAL A 33 -10.51 -13.69 -60.68
N GLY A 34 -9.73 -14.57 -61.32
CA GLY A 34 -8.42 -14.23 -61.86
C GLY A 34 -7.62 -15.49 -62.21
N HIS A 35 -6.53 -15.33 -62.96
CA HIS A 35 -5.63 -16.43 -63.32
C HIS A 35 -4.92 -17.04 -62.10
N ASN A 36 -4.35 -18.22 -62.24
CA ASN A 36 -3.53 -18.81 -61.18
C ASN A 36 -2.32 -17.91 -60.88
N GLY A 37 -1.97 -17.74 -59.61
CA GLY A 37 -0.92 -16.81 -59.18
C GLY A 37 -1.35 -15.33 -59.13
N SER A 38 -2.59 -14.97 -59.48
CA SER A 38 -3.06 -13.58 -59.44
C SER A 38 -3.28 -13.00 -58.03
N GLY A 39 -2.95 -13.74 -56.97
CA GLY A 39 -3.09 -13.28 -55.58
C GLY A 39 -4.46 -13.51 -54.93
N LYS A 40 -5.35 -14.34 -55.51
CA LYS A 40 -6.68 -14.64 -54.93
C LYS A 40 -6.58 -15.21 -53.50
N THR A 41 -5.75 -16.23 -53.31
CA THR A 41 -5.51 -16.84 -51.98
C THR A 41 -4.90 -15.84 -51.01
N THR A 42 -3.99 -14.99 -51.50
CA THR A 42 -3.37 -13.89 -50.72
C THR A 42 -4.40 -12.92 -50.15
N ILE A 43 -5.52 -12.66 -50.84
CA ILE A 43 -6.60 -11.81 -50.32
C ILE A 43 -7.21 -12.42 -49.05
N ILE A 44 -7.49 -13.73 -49.07
CA ILE A 44 -8.04 -14.46 -47.92
C ILE A 44 -7.02 -14.52 -46.78
N GLU A 45 -5.74 -14.75 -47.10
CA GLU A 45 -4.65 -14.67 -46.12
C GLU A 45 -4.55 -13.29 -45.46
N CYS A 46 -4.72 -12.20 -46.21
CA CYS A 46 -4.75 -10.85 -45.66
C CYS A 46 -5.96 -10.63 -44.74
N LEU A 47 -7.13 -11.21 -45.06
CA LEU A 47 -8.30 -11.16 -44.17
C LEU A 47 -8.06 -11.93 -42.86
N LYS A 48 -7.49 -13.15 -42.96
CA LYS A 48 -7.08 -13.93 -41.79
C LYS A 48 -6.09 -13.12 -40.95
N TYR A 49 -5.02 -12.63 -41.56
CA TYR A 49 -3.99 -11.86 -40.87
C TYR A 49 -4.55 -10.57 -40.23
N ALA A 50 -5.41 -9.83 -40.93
CA ALA A 50 -6.03 -8.63 -40.40
C ALA A 50 -6.87 -8.91 -39.14
N THR A 51 -7.61 -10.03 -39.14
CA THR A 51 -8.58 -10.35 -38.08
C THR A 51 -8.00 -11.15 -36.91
N THR A 52 -7.02 -12.03 -37.15
CA THR A 52 -6.47 -12.93 -36.11
C THR A 52 -5.01 -12.65 -35.76
N GLY A 53 -4.28 -11.94 -36.64
CA GLY A 53 -2.84 -11.68 -36.51
C GLY A 53 -1.94 -12.84 -36.93
N ASP A 54 -2.51 -13.98 -37.27
CA ASP A 54 -1.74 -15.16 -37.65
C ASP A 54 -1.34 -15.09 -39.12
N GLN A 55 -0.08 -15.41 -39.40
CA GLN A 55 0.44 -15.49 -40.77
C GLN A 55 0.03 -16.82 -41.41
N PRO A 56 -0.02 -16.89 -42.76
CA PRO A 56 -0.29 -18.14 -43.47
C PRO A 56 0.74 -19.23 -43.12
N PRO A 57 0.37 -20.52 -43.22
CA PRO A 57 1.31 -21.61 -42.98
C PRO A 57 2.53 -21.48 -43.90
N ASN A 58 3.68 -21.97 -43.43
CA ASN A 58 4.96 -21.94 -44.17
C ASN A 58 5.50 -20.54 -44.54
N THR A 59 5.01 -19.46 -43.94
CA THR A 59 5.50 -18.10 -44.23
C THR A 59 6.44 -17.50 -43.17
N ARG A 60 6.83 -18.30 -42.17
CA ARG A 60 7.81 -17.89 -41.14
C ARG A 60 9.12 -17.45 -41.80
N GLY A 61 9.62 -16.27 -41.44
CA GLY A 61 10.85 -15.70 -42.00
C GLY A 61 10.67 -14.62 -43.06
N GLY A 62 9.42 -14.23 -43.37
CA GLY A 62 9.13 -13.06 -44.21
C GLY A 62 8.55 -13.37 -45.60
N ALA A 63 8.28 -14.64 -45.92
CA ALA A 63 7.73 -15.05 -47.23
C ALA A 63 6.29 -14.54 -47.50
N PHE A 64 5.60 -14.05 -46.46
CA PHE A 64 4.30 -13.38 -46.63
C PHE A 64 4.43 -11.98 -47.23
N ILE A 65 5.57 -11.31 -47.03
CA ILE A 65 5.82 -9.94 -47.49
C ILE A 65 6.44 -10.01 -48.89
N HIS A 66 6.16 -9.00 -49.71
CA HIS A 66 6.74 -8.90 -51.06
C HIS A 66 8.27 -8.93 -50.97
N ASP A 67 8.91 -9.74 -51.82
CA ASP A 67 10.35 -10.01 -51.72
C ASP A 67 11.15 -8.73 -52.01
N PRO A 68 12.02 -8.26 -51.08
CA PRO A 68 12.86 -7.08 -51.33
C PRO A 68 13.78 -7.20 -52.55
N LYS A 69 14.18 -8.42 -52.91
CA LYS A 69 14.96 -8.67 -54.13
C LYS A 69 14.15 -8.41 -55.39
N MET A 70 12.85 -8.71 -55.38
CA MET A 70 11.95 -8.43 -56.50
C MET A 70 11.59 -6.93 -56.59
N ALA A 71 11.46 -6.25 -55.44
CA ALA A 71 11.25 -4.80 -55.37
C ALA A 71 12.51 -3.98 -55.73
N ASN A 72 13.69 -4.61 -55.76
CA ASN A 72 15.01 -3.96 -55.84
C ASN A 72 15.24 -2.96 -54.69
N GLU A 73 14.78 -3.29 -53.49
CA GLU A 73 14.90 -2.49 -52.27
C GLU A 73 15.57 -3.29 -51.14
N LYS A 74 16.23 -2.61 -50.19
CA LYS A 74 16.84 -3.28 -49.02
C LYS A 74 15.82 -3.65 -47.95
N GLU A 75 14.71 -2.93 -47.88
CA GLU A 75 13.62 -3.15 -46.95
C GLU A 75 12.30 -2.91 -47.68
N VAL A 76 11.36 -3.85 -47.57
CA VAL A 76 9.99 -3.72 -48.07
C VAL A 76 9.03 -3.59 -46.89
N LYS A 77 8.12 -2.61 -46.96
CA LYS A 77 7.09 -2.37 -45.95
C LYS A 77 5.73 -2.83 -46.46
N ALA A 78 5.15 -3.79 -45.76
CA ALA A 78 3.82 -4.29 -46.05
C ALA A 78 2.76 -3.69 -45.14
N GLN A 79 1.56 -3.54 -45.67
CA GLN A 79 0.43 -3.02 -44.92
C GLN A 79 -0.86 -3.71 -45.36
N VAL A 80 -1.64 -4.14 -44.38
CA VAL A 80 -3.00 -4.66 -44.57
C VAL A 80 -3.96 -3.77 -43.79
N LYS A 81 -4.91 -3.15 -44.49
CA LYS A 81 -5.97 -2.33 -43.89
C LYS A 81 -7.32 -2.96 -44.12
N LEU A 82 -8.03 -3.28 -43.04
CA LEU A 82 -9.38 -3.83 -43.11
C LEU A 82 -10.37 -2.86 -42.47
N ARG A 83 -11.37 -2.45 -43.24
CA ARG A 83 -12.57 -1.78 -42.75
C ARG A 83 -13.69 -2.79 -42.62
N PHE A 84 -14.33 -2.83 -41.46
CA PHE A 84 -15.45 -3.71 -41.17
C PHE A 84 -16.47 -3.02 -40.27
N HIS A 85 -17.70 -3.51 -40.28
CA HIS A 85 -18.73 -3.19 -39.31
C HIS A 85 -18.65 -4.17 -38.14
N ALA A 86 -18.48 -3.65 -36.93
CA ALA A 86 -18.49 -4.46 -35.71
C ALA A 86 -19.92 -4.91 -35.36
N ALA A 87 -20.04 -5.90 -34.47
CA ALA A 87 -21.31 -6.45 -33.98
C ALA A 87 -22.19 -5.36 -33.33
N ASN A 88 -21.57 -4.36 -32.71
CA ASN A 88 -22.22 -3.17 -32.13
C ASN A 88 -22.68 -2.12 -33.16
N GLY A 89 -22.49 -2.37 -34.47
CA GLY A 89 -22.89 -1.47 -35.56
C GLY A 89 -21.88 -0.38 -35.92
N GLN A 90 -20.81 -0.20 -35.13
CA GLN A 90 -19.80 0.81 -35.41
C GLN A 90 -18.89 0.39 -36.58
N ARG A 91 -18.47 1.35 -37.40
CA ARG A 91 -17.48 1.10 -38.44
C ARG A 91 -16.08 1.19 -37.85
N MET A 92 -15.33 0.11 -38.01
CA MET A 92 -13.98 -0.06 -37.49
C MET A 92 -12.96 -0.10 -38.62
N LEU A 93 -11.75 0.35 -38.33
CA LEU A 93 -10.59 0.27 -39.20
C LEU A 93 -9.44 -0.40 -38.45
N VAL A 94 -8.95 -1.50 -39.01
CA VAL A 94 -7.74 -2.18 -38.58
C VAL A 94 -6.64 -1.93 -39.60
N VAL A 95 -5.45 -1.60 -39.12
CA VAL A 95 -4.23 -1.46 -39.92
C VAL A 95 -3.15 -2.33 -39.28
N ARG A 96 -2.64 -3.31 -40.01
CA ARG A 96 -1.48 -4.10 -39.61
C ARG A 96 -0.31 -3.79 -40.52
N ASN A 97 0.83 -3.47 -39.92
CA ASN A 97 2.05 -3.10 -40.63
C ASN A 97 3.15 -4.13 -40.38
N LEU A 98 3.90 -4.46 -41.43
CA LEU A 98 5.02 -5.38 -41.38
C LEU A 98 6.19 -4.80 -42.18
N SER A 99 7.42 -5.20 -41.86
CA SER A 99 8.55 -4.98 -42.77
C SER A 99 9.45 -6.21 -42.86
N VAL A 100 10.04 -6.41 -44.02
CA VAL A 100 11.11 -7.39 -44.23
C VAL A 100 12.34 -6.67 -44.75
N THR A 101 13.47 -6.91 -44.10
CA THR A 101 14.78 -6.40 -44.51
C THR A 101 15.62 -7.54 -45.04
N ALA A 102 16.20 -7.37 -46.23
CA ALA A 102 17.16 -8.30 -46.79
C ALA A 102 18.55 -8.09 -46.14
N LYS A 103 19.10 -9.15 -45.54
CA LYS A 103 20.46 -9.20 -44.98
C LYS A 103 21.36 -10.06 -45.87
N LYS A 104 22.68 -9.97 -45.65
CA LYS A 104 23.68 -10.80 -46.34
C LYS A 104 23.43 -12.31 -46.18
N THR A 105 22.86 -12.73 -45.05
CA THR A 105 22.61 -14.14 -44.68
C THR A 105 21.12 -14.43 -44.46
N GLY A 106 20.24 -13.89 -45.31
CA GLY A 106 18.80 -14.19 -45.30
C GLY A 106 17.90 -12.97 -45.12
N MET A 107 16.62 -13.18 -44.85
CA MET A 107 15.63 -12.12 -44.63
C MET A 107 15.23 -12.06 -43.15
N THR A 108 14.99 -10.86 -42.64
CA THR A 108 14.44 -10.67 -41.29
C THR A 108 13.15 -9.88 -41.33
N MET A 109 12.09 -10.48 -40.81
CA MET A 109 10.76 -9.90 -40.71
C MET A 109 10.57 -9.20 -39.35
N LYS A 110 9.91 -8.05 -39.35
CA LYS A 110 9.51 -7.30 -38.17
C LYS A 110 8.02 -6.95 -38.28
N THR A 111 7.28 -7.19 -37.20
CA THR A 111 5.94 -6.64 -37.03
C THR A 111 6.06 -5.21 -36.55
N LEU A 112 5.49 -4.26 -37.31
CA LEU A 112 5.45 -2.85 -36.95
C LEU A 112 4.17 -2.53 -36.17
N GLU A 113 4.04 -1.29 -35.73
CA GLU A 113 2.86 -0.81 -35.00
C GLU A 113 1.57 -1.07 -35.80
N SER A 114 0.60 -1.68 -35.14
CA SER A 114 -0.73 -1.95 -35.69
C SER A 114 -1.74 -1.01 -35.03
N ILE A 115 -2.78 -0.61 -35.76
CA ILE A 115 -3.73 0.42 -35.31
C ILE A 115 -5.15 -0.11 -35.44
N LEU A 116 -5.92 -0.04 -34.36
CA LEU A 116 -7.37 -0.24 -34.34
C LEU A 116 -8.05 1.11 -34.04
N ALA A 117 -8.94 1.57 -34.92
CA ALA A 117 -9.59 2.88 -34.80
C ALA A 117 -11.03 2.88 -35.33
N LEU A 118 -11.84 3.87 -34.93
CA LEU A 118 -13.16 4.12 -35.52
C LEU A 118 -13.02 4.72 -36.92
N ALA A 119 -13.66 4.11 -37.92
CA ALA A 119 -13.57 4.52 -39.32
C ALA A 119 -14.30 5.85 -39.61
N ASP A 120 -15.37 6.15 -38.85
CA ASP A 120 -16.23 7.34 -39.07
C ASP A 120 -15.80 8.56 -38.23
N SER A 121 -14.56 8.61 -37.75
CA SER A 121 -14.03 9.79 -37.06
C SER A 121 -13.72 10.90 -38.08
N ASN A 122 -14.70 11.78 -38.35
CA ASN A 122 -14.65 13.10 -39.03
C ASN A 122 -13.31 13.51 -39.68
N ALA A 123 -12.79 12.70 -40.61
CA ALA A 123 -11.52 12.97 -41.27
C ALA A 123 -11.66 14.08 -42.33
N GLU A 124 -12.88 14.31 -42.84
CA GLU A 124 -13.19 15.40 -43.78
C GLU A 124 -13.27 16.78 -43.10
N LYS A 125 -13.34 16.85 -41.76
CA LYS A 125 -13.39 18.09 -40.98
C LYS A 125 -12.28 18.19 -39.92
N GLY A 126 -11.12 17.60 -40.17
CA GLY A 126 -9.92 17.79 -39.33
C GLY A 126 -9.97 17.17 -37.92
N GLY A 127 -10.95 16.30 -37.61
CA GLY A 127 -11.03 15.62 -36.31
C GLY A 127 -10.00 14.48 -36.19
N LYS A 128 -9.31 14.40 -35.04
CA LYS A 128 -8.39 13.29 -34.73
C LYS A 128 -9.14 11.96 -34.76
N ARG A 129 -8.58 10.96 -35.47
CA ARG A 129 -9.15 9.61 -35.49
C ARG A 129 -9.12 9.02 -34.08
N GLY A 130 -10.27 8.54 -33.57
CA GLY A 130 -10.33 7.86 -32.28
C GLY A 130 -9.61 6.52 -32.36
N VAL A 131 -8.35 6.48 -31.92
CA VAL A 131 -7.54 5.26 -31.82
C VAL A 131 -7.97 4.51 -30.56
N ILE A 132 -8.35 3.25 -30.72
CA ILE A 132 -8.82 2.38 -29.64
C ILE A 132 -7.64 1.60 -29.05
N SER A 133 -6.79 1.03 -29.89
CA SER A 133 -5.58 0.34 -29.44
C SER A 133 -4.49 0.39 -30.52
N THR A 134 -3.23 0.47 -30.07
CA THR A 134 -2.03 0.39 -30.91
C THR A 134 -1.17 -0.86 -30.60
N LYS A 135 -1.58 -1.67 -29.63
CA LYS A 135 -0.84 -2.86 -29.21
C LYS A 135 -1.32 -4.10 -29.95
N CYS A 136 -0.42 -4.76 -30.68
CA CYS A 136 -0.73 -5.94 -31.48
C CYS A 136 -1.41 -7.07 -30.68
N ALA A 137 -0.94 -7.35 -29.45
CA ALA A 137 -1.48 -8.44 -28.62
C ALA A 137 -2.93 -8.19 -28.15
N GLU A 138 -3.29 -6.93 -27.87
CA GLU A 138 -4.66 -6.55 -27.52
C GLU A 138 -5.56 -6.61 -28.77
N MET A 139 -5.04 -6.23 -29.94
CA MET A 139 -5.79 -6.32 -31.20
C MET A 139 -6.18 -7.75 -31.58
N ASP A 140 -5.30 -8.72 -31.34
CA ASP A 140 -5.55 -10.14 -31.65
C ASP A 140 -6.72 -10.72 -30.83
N SER A 141 -7.01 -10.16 -29.64
CA SER A 141 -8.19 -10.51 -28.83
C SER A 141 -9.41 -9.62 -29.11
N GLU A 142 -9.20 -8.32 -29.35
CA GLU A 142 -10.28 -7.34 -29.51
C GLU A 142 -10.99 -7.45 -30.86
N ILE A 143 -10.27 -7.72 -31.96
CA ILE A 143 -10.90 -7.78 -33.29
C ILE A 143 -11.89 -8.95 -33.41
N PRO A 144 -11.56 -10.19 -32.98
CA PRO A 144 -12.55 -11.27 -32.91
C PRO A 144 -13.78 -10.90 -32.07
N HIS A 145 -13.57 -10.27 -30.92
CA HIS A 145 -14.66 -9.81 -30.06
C HIS A 145 -15.57 -8.78 -30.75
N LEU A 146 -14.98 -7.79 -31.43
CA LEU A 146 -15.71 -6.78 -32.20
C LEU A 146 -16.47 -7.38 -33.39
N LEU A 147 -15.97 -8.44 -34.01
CA LEU A 147 -16.67 -9.18 -35.06
C LEU A 147 -17.76 -10.11 -34.49
N GLY A 148 -17.75 -10.38 -33.18
CA GLY A 148 -18.69 -11.28 -32.52
C GLY A 148 -18.42 -12.77 -32.79
N VAL A 149 -17.19 -13.12 -33.13
CA VAL A 149 -16.79 -14.49 -33.50
C VAL A 149 -15.46 -14.83 -32.81
N SER A 150 -15.29 -16.07 -32.32
CA SER A 150 -14.02 -16.47 -31.69
C SER A 150 -12.86 -16.49 -32.68
N LYS A 151 -11.63 -16.28 -32.18
CA LYS A 151 -10.40 -16.34 -33.00
C LYS A 151 -10.30 -17.68 -33.75
N SER A 152 -10.58 -18.78 -33.05
CA SER A 152 -10.53 -20.14 -33.61
C SER A 152 -11.49 -20.34 -34.77
N VAL A 153 -12.68 -19.71 -34.74
CA VAL A 153 -13.67 -19.78 -35.83
C VAL A 153 -13.24 -18.92 -37.02
N LEU A 154 -12.69 -17.72 -36.76
CA LEU A 154 -12.12 -16.89 -37.83
C LEU A 154 -10.98 -17.61 -38.57
N GLU A 155 -10.13 -18.31 -37.84
CA GLU A 155 -8.99 -19.03 -38.39
C GLU A 155 -9.35 -20.36 -39.07
N ASN A 156 -10.14 -21.22 -38.42
CA ASN A 156 -10.37 -22.59 -38.88
C ASN A 156 -11.60 -22.74 -39.77
N VAL A 157 -12.55 -21.79 -39.72
CA VAL A 157 -13.84 -21.88 -40.42
C VAL A 157 -14.02 -20.76 -41.45
N ILE A 158 -13.93 -19.49 -41.05
CA ILE A 158 -14.26 -18.35 -41.93
C ILE A 158 -13.14 -18.05 -42.93
N PHE A 159 -11.92 -17.85 -42.45
CA PHE A 159 -10.73 -17.59 -43.28
C PHE A 159 -9.78 -18.79 -43.26
N CYS A 160 -10.34 -20.00 -43.39
CA CYS A 160 -9.57 -21.22 -43.47
C CYS A 160 -8.60 -21.16 -44.66
N HIS A 161 -7.33 -21.50 -44.41
CA HIS A 161 -6.32 -21.50 -45.45
C HIS A 161 -6.62 -22.60 -46.48
N GLN A 162 -6.32 -22.36 -47.75
CA GLN A 162 -6.60 -23.31 -48.83
C GLN A 162 -5.97 -24.69 -48.58
N GLU A 163 -4.72 -24.71 -48.11
CA GLU A 163 -3.98 -25.94 -47.77
C GLU A 163 -4.53 -26.65 -46.53
N ASP A 164 -5.29 -25.96 -45.68
CA ASP A 164 -5.86 -26.49 -44.44
C ASP A 164 -7.37 -26.80 -44.57
N SER A 165 -7.98 -26.54 -45.73
CA SER A 165 -9.44 -26.64 -45.94
C SER A 165 -10.02 -28.04 -45.72
N TRP A 166 -9.20 -29.08 -45.85
CA TRP A 166 -9.56 -30.48 -45.64
C TRP A 166 -9.39 -30.93 -44.18
N TRP A 167 -9.13 -30.03 -43.23
CA TRP A 167 -8.98 -30.37 -41.82
C TRP A 167 -10.13 -31.19 -41.20
N PRO A 168 -11.41 -31.09 -41.64
CA PRO A 168 -12.47 -31.97 -41.14
C PRO A 168 -12.25 -33.45 -41.47
N LEU A 169 -11.43 -33.74 -42.48
CA LEU A 169 -11.03 -35.09 -42.92
C LEU A 169 -9.65 -35.50 -42.38
N ALA A 170 -9.02 -34.66 -41.56
CA ALA A 170 -7.73 -34.97 -40.95
C ALA A 170 -7.86 -36.08 -39.90
N GLU A 171 -6.72 -36.61 -39.48
CA GLU A 171 -6.65 -37.64 -38.45
C GLU A 171 -7.36 -37.23 -37.14
N PRO A 172 -7.87 -38.19 -36.34
CA PRO A 172 -8.69 -37.89 -35.16
C PRO A 172 -8.06 -36.91 -34.16
N ALA A 173 -6.72 -36.93 -34.02
CA ALA A 173 -6.00 -36.04 -33.11
C ALA A 173 -6.04 -34.57 -33.59
N ALA A 174 -5.73 -34.32 -34.87
CA ALA A 174 -5.77 -32.99 -35.46
C ALA A 174 -7.20 -32.44 -35.52
N LEU A 175 -8.17 -33.30 -35.85
CA LEU A 175 -9.59 -32.98 -35.86
C LEU A 175 -10.08 -32.58 -34.47
N LYS A 176 -9.78 -33.41 -33.45
CA LYS A 176 -10.15 -33.13 -32.06
C LYS A 176 -9.56 -31.81 -31.57
N LYS A 177 -8.28 -31.55 -31.89
CA LYS A 177 -7.64 -30.28 -31.53
C LYS A 177 -8.39 -29.08 -32.09
N LYS A 178 -8.76 -29.09 -33.38
CA LYS A 178 -9.54 -28.00 -33.97
C LYS A 178 -10.94 -27.87 -33.38
N PHE A 179 -11.60 -28.98 -33.03
CA PHE A 179 -12.87 -28.94 -32.30
C PHE A 179 -12.73 -28.34 -30.89
N ASP A 180 -11.72 -28.77 -30.13
CA ASP A 180 -11.45 -28.26 -28.80
C ASP A 180 -11.11 -26.75 -28.84
N ASP A 181 -10.40 -26.30 -29.88
CA ASP A 181 -10.08 -24.89 -30.13
C ASP A 181 -11.32 -24.08 -30.55
N ILE A 182 -12.22 -24.64 -31.38
CA ILE A 182 -13.47 -23.99 -31.83
C ILE A 182 -14.47 -23.84 -30.68
N PHE A 183 -14.62 -24.88 -29.85
CA PHE A 183 -15.58 -24.90 -28.74
C PHE A 183 -15.01 -24.36 -27.42
N GLU A 184 -13.73 -24.00 -27.38
CA GLU A 184 -13.02 -23.49 -26.18
C GLU A 184 -13.20 -24.37 -24.92
N ALA A 185 -13.47 -25.66 -25.10
CA ALA A 185 -13.79 -26.59 -24.00
C ALA A 185 -12.60 -26.77 -23.02
N THR A 186 -11.39 -26.46 -23.47
CA THR A 186 -10.15 -26.52 -22.67
C THR A 186 -10.14 -25.57 -21.47
N ARG A 187 -10.91 -24.47 -21.51
CA ARG A 187 -11.02 -23.54 -20.39
C ARG A 187 -11.80 -24.16 -19.23
N TYR A 188 -12.88 -24.88 -19.54
CA TYR A 188 -13.71 -25.56 -18.54
C TYR A 188 -13.00 -26.77 -17.94
N THR A 189 -12.25 -27.54 -18.74
CA THR A 189 -11.47 -28.67 -18.21
C THR A 189 -10.38 -28.21 -17.25
N LYS A 190 -9.64 -27.14 -17.57
CA LYS A 190 -8.65 -26.53 -16.65
C LYS A 190 -9.25 -26.01 -15.36
N ALA A 191 -10.43 -25.37 -15.43
CA ALA A 191 -11.14 -24.92 -14.23
C ALA A 191 -11.54 -26.10 -13.34
N LEU A 192 -12.05 -27.18 -13.94
CA LEU A 192 -12.44 -28.40 -13.24
C LEU A 192 -11.23 -29.11 -12.59
N ASP A 193 -10.09 -29.16 -13.26
CA ASP A 193 -8.85 -29.71 -12.69
C ASP A 193 -8.32 -28.87 -11.53
N SER A 194 -8.45 -27.54 -11.60
CA SER A 194 -8.11 -26.64 -10.50
C SER A 194 -9.01 -26.86 -9.28
N ILE A 195 -10.31 -27.08 -9.49
CA ILE A 195 -11.26 -27.41 -8.41
C ILE A 195 -10.93 -28.77 -7.78
N LYS A 196 -10.56 -29.77 -8.60
CA LYS A 196 -10.13 -31.09 -8.09
C LYS A 196 -8.87 -30.98 -7.23
N ALA A 197 -7.89 -30.19 -7.66
CA ALA A 197 -6.68 -29.94 -6.88
C ALA A 197 -6.99 -29.29 -5.53
N LEU A 198 -7.78 -28.20 -5.53
CA LEU A 198 -8.20 -27.54 -4.29
C LEU A 198 -8.96 -28.47 -3.34
N ARG A 199 -9.86 -29.32 -3.86
CA ARG A 199 -10.58 -30.31 -3.05
C ARG A 199 -9.61 -31.30 -2.40
N LYS A 200 -8.61 -31.78 -3.14
CA LYS A 200 -7.60 -32.71 -2.62
C LYS A 200 -6.83 -32.10 -1.45
N ASP A 201 -6.38 -30.86 -1.61
CA ASP A 201 -5.62 -30.14 -0.57
C ASP A 201 -6.48 -29.93 0.69
N ARG A 202 -7.75 -29.49 0.52
CA ARG A 202 -8.67 -29.30 1.65
C ARG A 202 -9.01 -30.58 2.40
N VAL A 203 -9.07 -31.72 1.71
CA VAL A 203 -9.26 -33.02 2.36
C VAL A 203 -8.04 -33.42 3.18
N ALA A 204 -6.83 -33.10 2.72
CA ALA A 204 -5.60 -33.33 3.48
C ALA A 204 -5.54 -32.46 4.74
N ASP A 205 -5.85 -31.16 4.62
CA ASP A 205 -5.95 -30.22 5.75
C ASP A 205 -6.94 -30.73 6.81
N LEU A 206 -8.14 -31.13 6.38
CA LEU A 206 -9.20 -31.63 7.26
C LEU A 206 -8.77 -32.89 8.02
N LYS A 207 -7.97 -33.76 7.39
CA LYS A 207 -7.43 -34.96 8.06
C LYS A 207 -6.43 -34.59 9.16
N ALA A 208 -5.53 -33.65 8.87
CA ALA A 208 -4.56 -33.17 9.86
C ALA A 208 -5.25 -32.46 11.03
N ASP A 209 -6.27 -31.64 10.75
CA ASP A 209 -7.05 -30.96 11.79
C ASP A 209 -7.84 -31.93 12.67
N LYS A 210 -8.40 -33.00 12.09
CA LYS A 210 -9.07 -34.06 12.87
C LYS A 210 -8.11 -34.76 13.83
N GLU A 211 -6.91 -35.10 13.37
CA GLU A 211 -5.91 -35.76 14.21
C GLU A 211 -5.42 -34.84 15.34
N ARG A 212 -5.26 -33.54 15.03
CA ARG A 212 -4.94 -32.51 16.03
C ARG A 212 -6.05 -32.34 17.05
N LEU A 213 -7.32 -32.31 16.60
CA LEU A 213 -8.49 -32.22 17.48
C LEU A 213 -8.56 -33.41 18.44
N GLU A 214 -8.33 -34.63 17.93
CA GLU A 214 -8.35 -35.84 18.76
C GLU A 214 -7.24 -35.81 19.84
N SER A 215 -6.05 -35.36 19.45
CA SER A 215 -4.91 -35.19 20.37
C SER A 215 -5.22 -34.16 21.46
N LEU A 216 -5.73 -32.97 21.08
CA LEU A 216 -6.14 -31.92 22.02
C LEU A 216 -7.28 -32.37 22.93
N SER A 217 -8.23 -33.17 22.42
CA SER A 217 -9.30 -33.75 23.23
C SER A 217 -8.75 -34.67 24.31
N LYS A 218 -7.77 -35.53 23.98
CA LYS A 218 -7.10 -36.41 24.96
C LYS A 218 -6.38 -35.57 26.02
N GLU A 219 -5.61 -34.55 25.62
CA GLU A 219 -4.93 -33.65 26.54
C GLU A 219 -5.91 -32.92 27.48
N LYS A 220 -7.03 -32.41 26.94
CA LYS A 220 -8.09 -31.77 27.74
C LYS A 220 -8.65 -32.73 28.78
N THR A 221 -9.00 -33.97 28.41
CA THR A 221 -9.53 -34.95 29.37
C THR A 221 -8.52 -35.28 30.47
N HIS A 222 -7.22 -35.31 30.15
CA HIS A 222 -6.16 -35.49 31.14
C HIS A 222 -6.05 -34.28 32.08
N ALA A 223 -6.08 -33.06 31.54
CA ALA A 223 -6.08 -31.83 32.34
C ALA A 223 -7.28 -31.74 33.28
N ASP A 224 -8.48 -32.11 32.82
CA ASP A 224 -9.70 -32.12 33.63
C ASP A 224 -9.60 -33.15 34.78
N LYS A 225 -9.04 -34.34 34.53
CA LYS A 225 -8.76 -35.34 35.59
C LYS A 225 -7.77 -34.82 36.63
N LEU A 226 -6.70 -34.14 36.20
CA LEU A 226 -5.74 -33.53 37.12
C LEU A 226 -6.37 -32.43 37.96
N ARG A 227 -7.20 -31.57 37.37
CA ARG A 227 -7.94 -30.54 38.11
C ARG A 227 -8.87 -31.13 39.16
N ALA A 228 -9.60 -32.19 38.82
CA ALA A 228 -10.45 -32.89 39.77
C ALA A 228 -9.63 -33.44 40.95
N ARG A 229 -8.50 -34.11 40.67
CA ARG A 229 -7.61 -34.66 41.70
C ARG A 229 -6.98 -33.58 42.58
N ILE A 230 -6.61 -32.43 42.02
CA ILE A 230 -6.14 -31.28 42.80
C ILE A 230 -7.24 -30.80 43.75
N GLY A 231 -8.49 -30.72 43.28
CA GLY A 231 -9.64 -30.37 44.12
C GLY A 231 -9.84 -31.35 45.28
N GLU A 232 -9.78 -32.65 45.01
CA GLU A 232 -9.89 -33.70 46.04
C GLU A 232 -8.77 -33.62 47.08
N ILE A 233 -7.51 -33.48 46.63
CA ILE A 233 -6.36 -33.37 47.52
C ILE A 233 -6.46 -32.11 48.38
N ASN A 234 -6.85 -30.97 47.81
CA ASN A 234 -7.03 -29.74 48.57
C ASN A 234 -8.12 -29.90 49.64
N SER A 235 -9.26 -30.51 49.30
CA SER A 235 -10.31 -30.81 50.28
C SER A 235 -9.81 -31.73 51.40
N ALA A 236 -8.99 -32.74 51.06
CA ALA A 236 -8.39 -33.64 52.05
C ALA A 236 -7.39 -32.91 52.96
N ILE A 237 -6.57 -32.01 52.40
CA ILE A 237 -5.64 -31.16 53.16
C ILE A 237 -6.42 -30.29 54.16
N THR A 238 -7.48 -29.63 53.71
CA THR A 238 -8.31 -28.80 54.60
C THR A 238 -8.94 -29.63 55.73
N SER A 239 -9.47 -30.81 55.42
CA SER A 239 -10.01 -31.72 56.44
C SER A 239 -8.94 -32.18 57.44
N LYS A 240 -7.74 -32.50 56.97
CA LYS A 240 -6.63 -32.93 57.83
C LYS A 240 -6.07 -31.80 58.69
N GLN A 241 -6.06 -30.57 58.19
CA GLN A 241 -5.70 -29.39 58.98
C GLN A 241 -6.70 -29.16 60.11
N LEU A 242 -8.00 -29.28 59.83
CA LEU A 242 -9.03 -29.13 60.86
C LEU A 242 -8.89 -30.22 61.95
N GLN A 243 -8.68 -31.48 61.56
CA GLN A 243 -8.38 -32.57 62.50
C GLN A 243 -7.11 -32.32 63.33
N TYR A 244 -6.08 -31.75 62.71
CA TYR A 244 -4.84 -31.39 63.41
C TYR A 244 -5.08 -30.31 64.47
N GLU A 245 -5.83 -29.27 64.12
CA GLU A 245 -6.17 -28.18 65.06
C GLU A 245 -7.00 -28.69 66.25
N GLU A 246 -8.02 -29.53 65.99
CA GLU A 246 -8.81 -30.17 67.05
C GLU A 246 -7.95 -31.06 67.95
N CYS A 247 -7.11 -31.92 67.36
CA CYS A 247 -6.24 -32.81 68.11
C CYS A 247 -5.20 -32.04 68.94
N LYS A 248 -4.67 -30.94 68.39
CA LYS A 248 -3.76 -30.03 69.09
C LYS A 248 -4.45 -29.37 70.29
N ALA A 249 -5.69 -28.90 70.13
CA ALA A 249 -6.46 -28.32 71.23
C ALA A 249 -6.69 -29.33 72.37
N HIS A 250 -7.06 -30.58 72.02
CA HIS A 250 -7.19 -31.65 73.00
C HIS A 250 -5.87 -31.99 73.69
N TYR A 251 -4.76 -32.02 72.95
CA TYR A 251 -3.43 -32.25 73.52
C TYR A 251 -3.05 -31.15 74.52
N GLU A 252 -3.26 -29.87 74.18
CA GLU A 252 -2.99 -28.74 75.07
C GLU A 252 -3.84 -28.80 76.36
N GLU A 253 -5.10 -29.22 76.24
CA GLU A 253 -5.96 -29.45 77.40
C GLU A 253 -5.46 -30.62 78.27
N LEU A 254 -5.04 -31.72 77.64
CA LEU A 254 -4.48 -32.88 78.34
C LEU A 254 -3.19 -32.51 79.10
N VAL A 255 -2.32 -31.68 78.50
CA VAL A 255 -1.10 -31.18 79.13
C VAL A 255 -1.43 -30.36 80.38
N LYS A 256 -2.42 -29.46 80.30
CA LYS A 256 -2.89 -28.69 81.48
C LYS A 256 -3.48 -29.58 82.56
N ASN A 257 -4.23 -30.61 82.18
CA ASN A 257 -4.78 -31.56 83.15
C ASN A 257 -3.66 -32.38 83.80
N ASN A 258 -2.68 -32.84 83.03
CA ASN A 258 -1.56 -33.60 83.55
C ASN A 258 -0.70 -32.76 84.51
N SER A 259 -0.46 -31.47 84.19
CA SER A 259 0.25 -30.58 85.12
C SER A 259 -0.49 -30.43 86.46
N ARG A 260 -1.83 -30.28 86.43
CA ARG A 260 -2.66 -30.25 87.64
C ARG A 260 -2.58 -31.55 88.44
N PHE A 261 -2.58 -32.71 87.77
CA PHE A 261 -2.40 -34.00 88.42
C PHE A 261 -1.02 -34.13 89.08
N TYR A 262 0.06 -33.70 88.41
CA TYR A 262 1.40 -33.68 88.99
C TYR A 262 1.49 -32.78 90.22
N GLU A 263 0.89 -31.58 90.19
CA GLU A 263 0.83 -30.69 91.36
C GLU A 263 0.07 -31.34 92.53
N SER A 264 -1.07 -31.98 92.25
CA SER A 264 -1.85 -32.67 93.27
C SER A 264 -1.10 -33.88 93.85
N ALA A 265 -0.42 -34.67 93.00
CA ALA A 265 0.39 -35.80 93.42
C ALA A 265 1.58 -35.36 94.29
N THR A 266 2.21 -34.23 93.94
CA THR A 266 3.30 -33.65 94.73
C THR A 266 2.80 -33.23 96.11
N LYS A 267 1.67 -32.51 96.20
CA LYS A 267 1.03 -32.15 97.48
C LYS A 267 0.65 -33.37 98.31
N PHE A 268 0.11 -34.42 97.66
CA PHE A 268 -0.25 -35.67 98.33
C PHE A 268 1.00 -36.36 98.92
N ARG A 269 2.11 -36.41 98.16
CA ARG A 269 3.37 -36.98 98.62
C ARG A 269 3.94 -36.22 99.82
N GLU A 270 3.90 -34.88 99.80
CA GLU A 270 4.31 -34.06 100.94
C GLU A 270 3.48 -34.34 102.20
N LEU A 271 2.15 -34.47 102.05
CA LEU A 271 1.26 -34.86 103.13
C LEU A 271 1.56 -36.26 103.67
N TYR A 272 1.81 -37.22 102.77
CA TYR A 272 2.15 -38.59 103.16
C TYR A 272 3.43 -38.65 104.00
N VAL A 273 4.50 -37.97 103.57
CA VAL A 273 5.76 -37.89 104.32
C VAL A 273 5.54 -37.22 105.69
N LYS A 274 4.69 -36.20 105.77
CA LYS A 274 4.33 -35.58 107.06
C LYS A 274 3.62 -36.56 107.99
N VAL A 275 2.67 -37.34 107.48
CA VAL A 275 1.94 -38.35 108.25
C VAL A 275 2.88 -39.45 108.75
N GLU A 276 3.74 -39.97 107.88
CA GLU A 276 4.74 -41.00 108.22
C GLU A 276 5.68 -40.52 109.32
N ASN A 277 6.21 -39.29 109.21
CA ASN A 277 7.05 -38.68 110.25
C ASN A 277 6.33 -38.54 111.60
N LEU A 278 5.03 -38.20 111.59
CA LEU A 278 4.23 -38.11 112.82
C LEU A 278 3.97 -39.49 113.44
N GLN A 279 3.78 -40.53 112.63
CA GLN A 279 3.65 -41.91 113.08
C GLN A 279 4.94 -42.42 113.73
N GLN A 280 6.10 -42.19 113.09
CA GLN A 280 7.40 -42.54 113.67
C GLN A 280 7.63 -41.85 115.01
N LYS A 281 7.30 -40.55 115.12
CA LYS A 281 7.37 -39.82 116.40
C LYS A 281 6.47 -40.43 117.48
N LYS A 282 5.26 -40.82 117.12
CA LYS A 282 4.32 -41.47 118.05
C LYS A 282 4.90 -42.80 118.56
N GLU A 283 5.46 -43.61 117.68
CA GLU A 283 6.04 -44.91 118.01
C GLU A 283 7.28 -44.77 118.91
N HIS A 284 8.13 -43.79 118.62
CA HIS A 284 9.28 -43.46 119.47
C HIS A 284 8.86 -43.08 120.90
N TYR A 285 7.88 -42.19 121.08
CA TYR A 285 7.39 -41.85 122.42
C TYR A 285 6.72 -43.03 123.15
N GLN A 286 6.16 -44.00 122.43
CA GLN A 286 5.62 -45.22 123.03
C GLN A 286 6.72 -46.16 123.53
N GLN A 287 7.85 -46.24 122.81
CA GLN A 287 9.02 -47.02 123.21
C GLN A 287 9.70 -46.41 124.45
N GLU A 288 9.92 -45.09 124.46
CA GLU A 288 10.48 -44.39 125.64
C GLU A 288 9.65 -44.64 126.91
N LEU A 289 8.32 -44.71 126.77
CA LEU A 289 7.40 -44.99 127.88
C LEU A 289 7.47 -46.45 128.36
N ALA A 290 7.80 -47.39 127.49
CA ALA A 290 7.98 -48.80 127.83
C ALA A 290 9.33 -49.03 128.55
N GLU A 291 10.41 -48.43 128.06
CA GLU A 291 11.74 -48.54 128.68
C GLU A 291 11.77 -47.91 130.08
N ALA A 292 11.10 -46.77 130.28
CA ALA A 292 10.96 -46.15 131.59
C ALA A 292 10.19 -47.02 132.61
N ARG A 293 9.35 -47.97 132.15
CA ARG A 293 8.64 -48.92 133.02
C ARG A 293 9.47 -50.14 133.40
N GLU A 294 10.46 -50.52 132.58
CA GLU A 294 11.28 -51.71 132.79
C GLU A 294 12.50 -51.43 133.68
N THR A 295 12.95 -50.17 133.76
CA THR A 295 14.18 -49.78 134.47
C THR A 295 13.99 -49.55 135.99
N VAL A 296 12.84 -49.91 136.58
CA VAL A 296 12.55 -49.71 138.00
C VAL A 296 12.04 -51.01 138.65
N GLN A 297 12.96 -51.88 139.13
CA GLN A 297 12.69 -52.88 140.17
C GLN A 297 13.91 -53.13 141.07
N GLU A 298 13.70 -53.08 142.40
CA GLU A 298 14.65 -53.32 143.49
C GLU A 298 14.92 -54.81 143.73
N THR A 299 16.16 -55.14 144.11
CA THR A 299 16.62 -56.50 144.42
C THR A 299 16.78 -56.70 145.93
N GLU A 300 16.13 -57.71 146.49
CA GLU A 300 16.45 -58.27 147.82
C GLU A 300 16.97 -59.70 147.66
N GLY A 301 18.17 -59.96 148.20
CA GLY A 301 18.77 -61.29 148.28
C GLY A 301 18.53 -61.95 149.63
N THR A 302 18.57 -63.28 149.67
CA THR A 302 18.87 -64.07 150.89
C THR A 302 19.29 -65.52 150.56
N GLY A 303 20.36 -65.98 151.25
CA GLY A 303 20.74 -67.38 151.52
C GLY A 303 21.83 -67.99 150.60
N SER A 304 22.89 -68.67 151.05
CA SER A 304 23.43 -69.04 152.38
C SER A 304 24.91 -69.47 152.21
N ASP A 305 25.78 -69.17 153.19
CA ASP A 305 27.25 -69.32 153.15
C ASP A 305 27.79 -70.76 153.02
N GLU A 306 26.98 -71.77 153.32
CA GLU A 306 27.39 -73.18 153.23
C GLU A 306 27.42 -73.71 151.78
N GLU A 307 26.61 -73.13 150.88
CA GLU A 307 26.68 -73.43 149.43
C GLU A 307 27.86 -72.72 148.75
N LEU A 308 28.28 -71.57 149.30
CA LEU A 308 29.43 -70.79 148.82
C LEU A 308 30.76 -71.48 149.10
N GLN A 309 30.89 -72.19 150.22
CA GLN A 309 32.13 -72.87 150.61
C GLN A 309 32.36 -74.18 149.86
N ALA A 310 31.29 -74.91 149.52
CA ALA A 310 31.35 -76.09 148.64
C ALA A 310 31.58 -75.74 147.16
N ARG A 311 31.11 -74.56 146.72
CA ARG A 311 31.43 -74.02 145.39
C ARG A 311 32.88 -73.58 145.30
N LEU A 312 33.45 -72.94 146.32
CA LEU A 312 34.82 -72.43 146.32
C LEU A 312 35.88 -73.52 146.09
N GLN A 313 35.70 -74.72 146.64
CA GLN A 313 36.68 -75.82 146.50
C GLN A 313 36.66 -76.50 145.13
N ASN A 314 35.55 -76.40 144.39
CA ASN A 314 35.39 -76.98 143.04
C ASN A 314 35.29 -75.91 141.94
N PHE A 315 35.44 -74.62 142.28
CA PHE A 315 35.25 -73.50 141.35
C PHE A 315 36.43 -73.37 140.37
N ASP A 316 37.66 -73.55 140.84
CA ASP A 316 38.84 -73.33 140.01
C ASP A 316 39.00 -74.40 138.91
N GLU A 317 38.70 -75.66 139.20
CA GLU A 317 38.72 -76.73 138.20
C GLU A 317 37.55 -76.59 137.19
N ASN A 318 36.33 -76.31 137.65
CA ASN A 318 35.20 -76.08 136.74
C ASN A 318 35.37 -74.82 135.88
N ILE A 319 35.90 -73.71 136.43
CA ILE A 319 36.20 -72.50 135.66
C ILE A 319 37.32 -72.73 134.67
N SER A 320 38.37 -73.48 135.03
CA SER A 320 39.44 -73.84 134.11
C SER A 320 38.92 -74.64 132.92
N GLN A 321 38.07 -75.64 133.17
CA GLN A 321 37.52 -76.52 132.15
C GLN A 321 36.49 -75.80 131.26
N GLN A 322 35.64 -74.95 131.83
CA GLN A 322 34.71 -74.11 131.06
C GLN A 322 35.44 -73.02 130.27
N LYS A 323 36.50 -72.38 130.80
CA LYS A 323 37.32 -71.42 130.03
C LYS A 323 38.00 -72.09 128.84
N LYS A 324 38.43 -73.35 128.98
CA LYS A 324 39.06 -74.13 127.91
C LYS A 324 38.05 -74.50 126.82
N ASN A 325 36.85 -74.96 127.21
CA ASN A 325 35.77 -75.25 126.28
C ASN A 325 35.24 -73.99 125.57
N ARG A 326 35.10 -72.88 126.30
CA ARG A 326 34.70 -71.59 125.72
C ARG A 326 35.72 -71.09 124.69
N ARG A 327 37.02 -71.16 124.99
CA ARG A 327 38.07 -70.80 124.03
C ARG A 327 38.05 -71.66 122.77
N ARG A 328 37.75 -72.96 122.91
CA ARG A 328 37.63 -73.87 121.77
C ARG A 328 36.41 -73.52 120.90
N GLN A 329 35.25 -73.36 121.51
CA GLN A 329 34.03 -72.99 120.77
C GLN A 329 34.09 -71.59 120.16
N GLU A 330 34.78 -70.64 120.80
CA GLU A 330 35.01 -69.31 120.25
C GLU A 330 35.91 -69.36 119.00
N SER A 331 36.94 -70.22 119.01
CA SER A 331 37.78 -70.47 117.84
C SER A 331 36.98 -71.10 116.71
N GLU A 332 36.20 -72.15 117.00
CA GLU A 332 35.36 -72.82 116.01
C GLU A 332 34.29 -71.87 115.42
N ARG A 333 33.72 -70.97 116.23
CA ARG A 333 32.80 -69.91 115.78
C ARG A 333 33.49 -68.91 114.85
N GLN A 334 34.69 -68.45 115.22
CA GLN A 334 35.46 -67.48 114.44
C GLN A 334 35.86 -68.08 113.08
N ASP A 335 36.31 -69.33 113.06
CA ASP A 335 36.67 -70.03 111.83
C ASP A 335 35.46 -70.17 110.88
N LEU A 336 34.29 -70.53 111.41
CA LEU A 336 33.04 -70.63 110.63
C LEU A 336 32.54 -69.27 110.13
N GLU A 337 32.70 -68.19 110.92
CA GLU A 337 32.35 -66.83 110.48
C GLU A 337 33.26 -66.34 109.36
N ASP A 338 34.56 -66.65 109.44
CA ASP A 338 35.52 -66.33 108.39
C ASP A 338 35.27 -67.14 107.11
N GLU A 339 34.89 -68.41 107.22
CA GLU A 339 34.45 -69.22 106.07
C GLU A 339 33.17 -68.67 105.43
N LEU A 340 32.18 -68.28 106.24
CA LEU A 340 30.94 -67.68 105.76
C LEU A 340 31.20 -66.32 105.08
N ALA A 341 32.09 -65.51 105.64
CA ALA A 341 32.47 -64.23 105.06
C ALA A 341 33.20 -64.42 103.71
N LYS A 342 34.08 -65.42 103.60
CA LYS A 342 34.73 -65.79 102.33
C LYS A 342 33.70 -66.25 101.30
N ALA A 343 32.79 -67.15 101.68
CA ALA A 343 31.75 -67.66 100.78
C ALA A 343 30.78 -66.55 100.31
N ARG A 344 30.46 -65.58 101.17
CA ARG A 344 29.65 -64.42 100.78
C ARG A 344 30.38 -63.49 99.81
N ARG A 345 31.68 -63.26 100.02
CA ARG A 345 32.50 -62.46 99.08
C ARG A 345 32.57 -63.12 97.71
N THR A 346 32.86 -64.43 97.65
CA THR A 346 32.90 -65.16 96.38
C THR A 346 31.54 -65.20 95.68
N HIS A 347 30.44 -65.33 96.42
CA HIS A 347 29.09 -65.25 95.85
C HIS A 347 28.81 -63.87 95.24
N VAL A 348 29.15 -62.78 95.94
CA VAL A 348 28.94 -61.41 95.42
C VAL A 348 29.81 -61.15 94.18
N GLU A 349 31.06 -61.59 94.19
CA GLU A 349 31.95 -61.49 93.01
C GLU A 349 31.39 -62.24 91.80
N LEU A 350 30.95 -63.50 91.99
CA LEU A 350 30.36 -64.30 90.90
C LEU A 350 29.04 -63.74 90.36
N VAL A 351 28.19 -63.17 91.24
CA VAL A 351 26.94 -62.52 90.81
C VAL A 351 27.22 -61.24 90.00
N ASN A 352 28.25 -60.48 90.39
CA ASN A 352 28.67 -59.29 89.64
C ASN A 352 29.23 -59.69 88.26
N GLU A 353 30.11 -60.69 88.18
CA GLU A 353 30.62 -61.21 86.89
C GLU A 353 29.48 -61.72 86.00
N GLN A 354 28.51 -62.43 86.56
CA GLN A 354 27.34 -62.88 85.81
C GLN A 354 26.51 -61.70 85.27
N GLY A 355 26.34 -60.64 86.07
CA GLY A 355 25.65 -59.42 85.67
C GLY A 355 26.37 -58.67 84.53
N GLU A 356 27.70 -58.54 84.62
CA GLU A 356 28.54 -57.92 83.59
C GLU A 356 28.48 -58.71 82.28
N LEU A 357 28.71 -60.02 82.32
CA LEU A 357 28.64 -60.88 81.13
C LEU A 357 27.24 -60.90 80.50
N ALA A 358 26.17 -60.86 81.30
CA ALA A 358 24.79 -60.79 80.80
C ALA A 358 24.48 -59.44 80.14
N ALA A 359 25.03 -58.33 80.68
CA ALA A 359 24.89 -57.01 80.09
C ALA A 359 25.63 -56.92 78.74
N GLU A 360 26.85 -57.47 78.65
CA GLU A 360 27.61 -57.55 77.40
C GLU A 360 26.89 -58.38 76.33
N ALA A 361 26.38 -59.56 76.68
CA ALA A 361 25.61 -60.40 75.76
C ALA A 361 24.34 -59.68 75.24
N LYS A 362 23.63 -58.98 76.12
CA LYS A 362 22.44 -58.20 75.74
C LYS A 362 22.77 -57.01 74.85
N ALA A 363 23.94 -56.40 75.00
CA ALA A 363 24.42 -55.32 74.13
C ALA A 363 24.85 -55.82 72.74
N PHE A 364 25.39 -57.03 72.64
CA PHE A 364 25.85 -57.62 71.37
C PHE A 364 24.71 -58.04 70.43
N THR A 365 23.58 -58.46 71.01
CA THR A 365 22.39 -58.94 70.27
C THR A 365 21.81 -57.91 69.28
N PRO A 366 21.53 -56.65 69.64
CA PRO A 366 21.02 -55.65 68.69
C PRO A 366 22.06 -55.28 67.61
N LEU A 367 23.36 -55.38 67.89
CA LEU A 367 24.42 -55.11 66.92
C LEU A 367 24.45 -56.19 65.82
N LEU A 368 24.30 -57.47 66.19
CA LEU A 368 24.22 -58.57 65.22
C LEU A 368 22.97 -58.44 64.33
N LEU A 369 21.80 -58.16 64.93
CA LEU A 369 20.56 -57.94 64.16
C LEU A 369 20.67 -56.74 63.20
N ALA A 370 21.30 -55.65 63.63
CA ALA A 370 21.54 -54.50 62.77
C ALA A 370 22.52 -54.83 61.62
N HIS A 371 23.54 -55.64 61.87
CA HIS A 371 24.49 -56.08 60.85
C HIS A 371 23.82 -57.01 59.82
N GLU A 372 23.01 -57.97 60.27
CA GLU A 372 22.23 -58.87 59.38
C GLU A 372 21.24 -58.09 58.51
N ARG A 373 20.53 -57.09 59.08
CA ARG A 373 19.65 -56.21 58.29
C ARG A 373 20.41 -55.45 57.20
N ARG A 374 21.56 -54.87 57.52
CA ARG A 374 22.40 -54.15 56.54
C ARG A 374 22.90 -55.07 55.43
N LEU A 375 23.25 -56.32 55.75
CA LEU A 375 23.64 -57.30 54.75
C LEU A 375 22.47 -57.62 53.82
N SER A 376 21.27 -57.85 54.37
CA SER A 376 20.06 -58.12 53.56
C SER A 376 19.71 -56.94 52.65
N GLU A 377 19.70 -55.72 53.17
CA GLU A 377 19.42 -54.50 52.39
C GLU A 377 20.40 -54.31 51.24
N ARG A 378 21.69 -54.57 51.49
CA ARG A 378 22.74 -54.51 50.46
C ARG A 378 22.50 -55.54 49.36
N GLU A 379 22.21 -56.79 49.72
CA GLU A 379 21.99 -57.87 48.75
C GLU A 379 20.70 -57.70 47.93
N GLU A 380 19.67 -57.12 48.53
CA GLU A 380 18.43 -56.74 47.84
C GLU A 380 18.66 -55.62 46.83
N LEU A 381 19.42 -54.59 47.21
CA LEU A 381 19.80 -53.51 46.30
C LEU A 381 20.67 -54.01 45.13
N ILE A 382 21.61 -54.91 45.39
CA ILE A 382 22.44 -55.54 44.35
C ILE A 382 21.55 -56.30 43.36
N ARG A 383 20.59 -57.11 43.84
CA ARG A 383 19.64 -57.82 42.98
C ARG A 383 18.81 -56.88 42.12
N GLU A 384 18.22 -55.84 42.71
CA GLU A 384 17.38 -54.89 42.00
C GLU A 384 18.15 -54.20 40.86
N ILE A 385 19.37 -53.73 41.13
CA ILE A 385 20.22 -53.07 40.13
C ILE A 385 20.68 -54.09 39.07
N SER A 386 21.02 -55.31 39.48
CA SER A 386 21.38 -56.40 38.56
C SER A 386 20.27 -56.75 37.59
N ASP A 387 19.03 -56.89 38.06
CA ASP A 387 17.87 -57.18 37.22
C ASP A 387 17.57 -56.02 36.27
N LYS A 388 17.60 -54.78 36.79
CA LYS A 388 17.34 -53.57 36.02
C LYS A 388 18.36 -53.34 34.91
N HIS A 389 19.62 -53.64 35.15
CA HIS A 389 20.73 -53.42 34.20
C HIS A 389 21.25 -54.70 33.55
N ASN A 390 20.56 -55.82 33.74
CA ASN A 390 20.85 -57.13 33.16
C ASN A 390 22.26 -57.66 33.49
N ILE A 391 22.75 -57.37 34.70
CA ILE A 391 24.05 -57.82 35.21
C ILE A 391 23.88 -59.20 35.86
N LYS A 392 24.27 -60.26 35.14
CA LYS A 392 24.11 -61.66 35.56
C LYS A 392 25.06 -62.06 36.69
N GLY A 393 24.61 -62.98 37.55
CA GLY A 393 25.43 -63.65 38.57
C GLY A 393 25.14 -63.27 40.03
N TYR A 394 24.10 -62.49 40.30
CA TYR A 394 23.83 -61.90 41.63
C TYR A 394 22.43 -62.22 42.19
N SER A 395 21.75 -63.23 41.65
CA SER A 395 20.38 -63.62 42.02
C SER A 395 20.28 -64.58 43.22
N HIS A 396 21.41 -64.90 43.88
CA HIS A 396 21.47 -65.79 45.03
C HIS A 396 21.89 -65.02 46.30
N SER A 397 21.58 -65.56 47.48
CA SER A 397 21.95 -65.05 48.80
C SER A 397 22.40 -66.23 49.69
N PRO A 398 23.41 -66.06 50.57
CA PRO A 398 24.20 -64.85 50.80
C PRO A 398 25.24 -64.59 49.70
N LEU A 399 25.58 -63.32 49.47
CA LEU A 399 26.62 -62.92 48.51
C LEU A 399 27.99 -62.82 49.19
N GLU A 400 28.96 -63.54 48.64
CA GLU A 400 30.36 -63.46 49.05
C GLU A 400 30.96 -62.08 48.79
N ARG A 401 31.91 -61.66 49.61
CA ARG A 401 32.55 -60.33 49.50
C ARG A 401 33.19 -60.09 48.14
N GLU A 402 33.77 -61.12 47.53
CA GLU A 402 34.36 -61.05 46.20
C GLU A 402 33.32 -60.74 45.11
N LYS A 403 32.14 -61.36 45.20
CA LYS A 403 31.02 -61.10 44.28
C LYS A 403 30.51 -59.67 44.42
N VAL A 404 30.41 -59.15 45.64
CA VAL A 404 30.01 -57.76 45.88
C VAL A 404 31.01 -56.78 45.23
N ASN A 405 32.30 -57.02 45.36
CA ASN A 405 33.33 -56.18 44.73
C ASN A 405 33.29 -56.28 43.19
N GLU A 406 33.08 -57.48 42.65
CA GLU A 406 32.89 -57.72 41.21
C GLU A 406 31.68 -56.94 40.67
N PHE A 407 30.56 -56.92 41.41
CA PHE A 407 29.37 -56.16 41.04
C PHE A 407 29.65 -54.65 40.97
N ILE A 408 30.33 -54.10 41.98
CA ILE A 408 30.67 -52.66 42.03
C ILE A 408 31.54 -52.28 40.82
N ALA A 409 32.52 -53.11 40.47
CA ALA A 409 33.36 -52.87 39.30
C ALA A 409 32.56 -52.87 37.99
N ARG A 410 31.68 -53.87 37.81
CA ARG A 410 30.80 -53.96 36.62
C ARG A 410 29.83 -52.79 36.51
N LEU A 411 29.27 -52.35 37.64
CA LEU A 411 28.40 -51.18 37.70
C LEU A 411 29.16 -49.89 37.33
N GLY A 412 30.38 -49.73 37.84
CA GLY A 412 31.26 -48.61 37.49
C GLY A 412 31.61 -48.56 36.00
N ASP A 413 31.85 -49.72 35.37
CA ASP A 413 32.13 -49.80 33.94
C ASP A 413 30.89 -49.55 33.07
N LEU A 414 29.72 -49.99 33.53
CA LEU A 414 28.44 -49.68 32.88
C LEU A 414 28.16 -48.17 32.93
N GLN A 415 28.33 -47.54 34.10
CA GLN A 415 28.15 -46.12 34.29
C GLN A 415 29.10 -45.30 33.40
N ARG A 416 30.37 -45.69 33.31
CA ARG A 416 31.36 -45.03 32.45
C ARG A 416 31.01 -45.15 30.96
N ARG A 417 30.54 -46.32 30.52
CA ARG A 417 30.07 -46.53 29.14
C ARG A 417 28.88 -45.66 28.79
N GLN A 418 27.83 -45.68 29.62
CA GLN A 418 26.63 -44.86 29.40
C GLN A 418 26.95 -43.36 29.39
N ARG A 419 27.84 -42.90 30.29
CA ARG A 419 28.26 -41.50 30.33
C ARG A 419 29.01 -41.08 29.06
N SER A 420 29.91 -41.94 28.56
CA SER A 420 30.65 -41.68 27.32
C SER A 420 29.72 -41.63 26.09
N GLU A 421 28.75 -42.56 25.99
CA GLU A 421 27.77 -42.55 24.90
C GLU A 421 26.89 -41.29 24.95
N PHE A 422 26.45 -40.89 26.15
CA PHE A 422 25.69 -39.66 26.34
C PHE A 422 26.49 -38.42 25.92
N GLU A 423 27.77 -38.32 26.29
CA GLU A 423 28.64 -37.20 25.88
C GLU A 423 28.85 -37.16 24.36
N LYS A 424 29.04 -38.31 23.70
CA LYS A 424 29.12 -38.40 22.24
C LYS A 424 27.83 -37.94 21.56
N LEU A 425 26.69 -38.46 21.98
CA LEU A 425 25.37 -38.07 21.45
C LEU A 425 25.09 -36.58 21.65
N ARG A 426 25.44 -36.04 22.82
CA ARG A 426 25.31 -34.61 23.13
C ARG A 426 26.18 -33.76 22.20
N GLN A 427 27.43 -34.17 21.98
CA GLN A 427 28.36 -33.46 21.11
C GLN A 427 27.90 -33.51 19.64
N GLU A 428 27.45 -34.66 19.14
CA GLU A 428 26.87 -34.80 17.80
C GLU A 428 25.60 -33.96 17.61
N SER A 429 24.73 -33.91 18.62
CA SER A 429 23.54 -33.06 18.58
C SER A 429 23.93 -31.58 18.52
N GLN A 430 24.96 -31.18 19.27
CA GLN A 430 25.42 -29.79 19.31
C GLN A 430 26.07 -29.38 17.99
N THR A 431 26.92 -30.22 17.40
CA THR A 431 27.53 -29.93 16.08
C THR A 431 26.50 -29.85 14.97
N LYS A 432 25.51 -30.76 14.93
CA LYS A 432 24.40 -30.69 13.97
C LYS A 432 23.57 -29.42 14.15
N ASN A 433 23.29 -29.04 15.39
CA ASN A 433 22.53 -27.81 15.67
C ASN A 433 23.31 -26.56 15.22
N ASP A 434 24.61 -26.51 15.46
CA ASP A 434 25.46 -25.41 14.98
C ASP A 434 25.52 -25.36 13.44
N GLU A 435 25.55 -26.50 12.76
CA GLU A 435 25.49 -26.58 11.30
C GLU A 435 24.15 -26.06 10.75
N PHE A 436 23.02 -26.48 11.35
CA PHE A 436 21.70 -25.98 10.96
C PHE A 436 21.54 -24.49 11.23
N ASN A 437 22.05 -23.99 12.35
CA ASN A 437 22.05 -22.56 12.66
C ASN A 437 22.89 -21.75 11.65
N ARG A 438 24.05 -22.27 11.22
CA ARG A 438 24.86 -21.64 10.16
C ARG A 438 24.11 -21.60 8.83
N LYS A 439 23.53 -22.72 8.39
CA LYS A 439 22.71 -22.78 7.16
C LYS A 439 21.51 -21.84 7.21
N SER A 440 20.82 -21.77 8.35
CA SER A 440 19.69 -20.85 8.55
C SER A 440 20.12 -19.40 8.45
N ARG A 441 21.26 -19.01 9.03
CA ARG A 441 21.79 -17.64 8.93
C ARG A 441 22.22 -17.30 7.50
N GLN A 442 22.80 -18.24 6.76
CA GLN A 442 23.16 -18.05 5.35
C GLN A 442 21.91 -17.80 4.50
N LEU A 443 20.88 -18.66 4.63
CA LEU A 443 19.62 -18.51 3.91
C LEU A 443 18.90 -17.21 4.27
N ASP A 444 18.92 -16.78 5.54
CA ASP A 444 18.31 -15.51 5.93
C ASP A 444 19.07 -14.31 5.34
N THR A 445 20.41 -14.38 5.29
CA THR A 445 21.23 -13.35 4.63
C THR A 445 20.93 -13.26 3.13
N GLU A 446 20.83 -14.40 2.45
CA GLU A 446 20.44 -14.45 1.03
C GLU A 446 19.04 -13.88 0.81
N LEU A 447 18.08 -14.25 1.66
CA LEU A 447 16.71 -13.74 1.61
C LEU A 447 16.67 -12.21 1.76
N GLN A 448 17.43 -11.65 2.71
CA GLN A 448 17.53 -10.20 2.87
C GLN A 448 18.19 -9.54 1.66
N SER A 449 19.22 -10.16 1.07
CA SER A 449 19.86 -9.65 -0.15
C SER A 449 18.86 -9.58 -1.33
N PHE A 450 18.06 -10.63 -1.55
CA PHE A 450 17.05 -10.66 -2.60
C PHE A 450 15.90 -9.68 -2.32
N LYS A 451 15.49 -9.50 -1.06
CA LYS A 451 14.51 -8.46 -0.68
C LYS A 451 15.02 -7.06 -1.03
N MET A 452 16.29 -6.78 -0.75
CA MET A 452 16.91 -5.48 -1.06
C MET A 452 17.01 -5.27 -2.58
N GLN A 453 17.46 -6.27 -3.34
CA GLN A 453 17.48 -6.20 -4.82
C GLN A 453 16.08 -5.95 -5.39
N ARG A 454 15.05 -6.62 -4.87
CA ARG A 454 13.65 -6.42 -5.29
C ARG A 454 13.17 -5.00 -4.98
N SER A 455 13.56 -4.43 -3.83
CA SER A 455 13.22 -3.05 -3.47
C SER A 455 13.87 -2.06 -4.43
N ASN A 456 15.18 -2.21 -4.69
CA ASN A 456 15.92 -1.35 -5.60
C ASN A 456 15.36 -1.42 -7.03
N ALA A 457 15.01 -2.62 -7.51
CA ALA A 457 14.38 -2.79 -8.82
C ALA A 457 13.00 -2.09 -8.90
N ARG A 458 12.19 -2.15 -7.83
CA ARG A 458 10.91 -1.42 -7.77
C ARG A 458 11.10 0.09 -7.81
N GLU A 459 12.11 0.60 -7.11
CA GLU A 459 12.41 2.03 -7.09
C GLU A 459 12.88 2.52 -8.47
N GLN A 460 13.75 1.76 -9.14
CA GLN A 460 14.16 2.04 -10.52
C GLN A 460 12.97 2.01 -11.49
N ILE A 461 12.06 1.05 -11.36
CA ILE A 461 10.84 1.01 -12.18
C ILE A 461 10.02 2.28 -11.96
N LYS A 462 9.82 2.70 -10.70
CA LYS A 462 9.08 3.91 -10.36
C LYS A 462 9.73 5.16 -10.97
N GLU A 463 11.05 5.31 -10.84
CA GLU A 463 11.80 6.42 -11.46
C GLU A 463 11.62 6.44 -12.98
N LYS A 464 11.80 5.30 -13.65
CA LYS A 464 11.62 5.20 -15.10
C LYS A 464 10.19 5.53 -15.52
N GLN A 465 9.20 5.12 -14.74
CA GLN A 465 7.79 5.40 -15.04
C GLN A 465 7.45 6.89 -14.88
N THR A 466 8.04 7.57 -13.89
CA THR A 466 7.92 9.04 -13.79
C THR A 466 8.63 9.76 -14.93
N ALA A 467 9.78 9.27 -15.39
CA ALA A 467 10.49 9.82 -16.54
C ALA A 467 9.70 9.63 -17.84
N ILE A 468 9.08 8.46 -18.03
CA ILE A 468 8.17 8.18 -19.15
C ILE A 468 6.98 9.15 -19.12
N SER A 469 6.33 9.32 -17.96
CA SER A 469 5.18 10.23 -17.83
C SER A 469 5.56 11.69 -18.18
N LYS A 470 6.74 12.14 -17.75
CA LYS A 470 7.26 13.48 -18.12
C LYS A 470 7.53 13.59 -19.62
N ALA A 471 8.11 12.56 -20.24
CA ALA A 471 8.36 12.52 -21.67
C ALA A 471 7.06 12.51 -22.47
N GLU A 472 6.05 11.73 -22.05
CA GLU A 472 4.72 11.70 -22.65
C GLU A 472 4.03 13.06 -22.60
N SER A 473 4.05 13.74 -21.44
CA SER A 473 3.52 15.10 -21.32
C SER A 473 4.24 16.10 -22.24
N SER A 474 5.56 15.99 -22.39
CA SER A 474 6.33 16.82 -23.34
C SER A 474 5.96 16.53 -24.80
N VAL A 475 5.69 15.27 -25.16
CA VAL A 475 5.21 14.90 -26.49
C VAL A 475 3.81 15.47 -26.75
N GLU A 476 2.92 15.43 -25.75
CA GLU A 476 1.58 15.98 -25.85
C GLU A 476 1.60 17.51 -26.06
N THR A 477 2.45 18.24 -25.33
CA THR A 477 2.62 19.70 -25.53
C THR A 477 3.20 20.00 -26.92
N MET A 478 4.19 19.23 -27.39
CA MET A 478 4.72 19.36 -28.75
C MET A 478 3.66 19.10 -29.83
N GLN A 479 2.75 18.14 -29.61
CA GLN A 479 1.62 17.90 -30.52
C GLN A 479 0.62 19.07 -30.51
N GLY A 480 0.39 19.71 -29.36
CA GLY A 480 -0.39 20.94 -29.25
C GLY A 480 0.21 22.08 -30.08
N LEU A 481 1.52 22.32 -29.95
CA LEU A 481 2.24 23.32 -30.74
C LEU A 481 2.18 23.06 -32.25
N ALA A 482 2.25 21.81 -32.68
CA ALA A 482 2.11 21.45 -34.09
C ALA A 482 0.69 21.74 -34.65
N SER A 483 -0.34 21.61 -33.80
CA SER A 483 -1.71 22.01 -34.12
C SER A 483 -1.82 23.52 -34.28
N GLU A 484 -1.28 24.29 -33.32
CA GLU A 484 -1.26 25.76 -33.36
C GLU A 484 -0.49 26.29 -34.57
N LEU A 485 0.63 25.65 -34.94
CA LEU A 485 1.38 26.01 -36.15
C LEU A 485 0.57 25.80 -37.43
N ARG A 486 -0.25 24.73 -37.51
CA ARG A 486 -1.13 24.50 -38.67
C ARG A 486 -2.23 25.54 -38.75
N THR A 487 -2.85 25.91 -37.63
CA THR A 487 -3.87 26.96 -37.63
C THR A 487 -3.27 28.30 -38.04
N LEU A 488 -2.10 28.66 -37.49
CA LEU A 488 -1.41 29.89 -37.87
C LEU A 488 -1.01 29.91 -39.35
N ALA A 489 -0.53 28.78 -39.89
CA ALA A 489 -0.20 28.67 -41.31
C ALA A 489 -1.45 28.81 -42.20
N GLY A 490 -2.58 28.24 -41.81
CA GLY A 490 -3.87 28.42 -42.47
C GLY A 490 -4.32 29.88 -42.45
N ASP A 491 -4.22 30.54 -41.29
CA ASP A 491 -4.56 31.96 -41.14
C ASP A 491 -3.66 32.85 -42.03
N ILE A 492 -2.35 32.57 -42.08
CA ILE A 492 -1.42 33.29 -42.95
C ILE A 492 -1.84 33.15 -44.42
N GLU A 493 -2.21 31.96 -44.86
CA GLU A 493 -2.59 31.72 -46.25
C GLU A 493 -3.93 32.39 -46.60
N GLU A 494 -4.92 32.35 -45.69
CA GLU A 494 -6.17 33.09 -45.84
C GLU A 494 -5.92 34.61 -45.94
N LYS A 495 -5.07 35.16 -45.07
CA LYS A 495 -4.73 36.59 -45.09
C LYS A 495 -3.99 36.96 -46.37
N LYS A 496 -3.09 36.11 -46.89
CA LYS A 496 -2.44 36.33 -48.20
C LYS A 496 -3.43 36.34 -49.35
N LEU A 497 -4.36 35.38 -49.39
CA LEU A 497 -5.44 35.31 -50.38
C LEU A 497 -6.30 36.58 -50.34
N ARG A 498 -6.66 37.04 -49.13
CA ARG A 498 -7.41 38.27 -48.93
C ARG A 498 -6.62 39.50 -49.40
N LEU A 499 -5.32 39.55 -49.11
CA LEU A 499 -4.43 40.62 -49.59
C LEU A 499 -4.32 40.64 -51.11
N ALA A 500 -4.20 39.46 -51.75
CA ALA A 500 -4.17 39.32 -53.19
C ALA A 500 -5.49 39.78 -53.82
N LYS A 501 -6.63 39.39 -53.23
CA LYS A 501 -7.96 39.85 -53.65
C LYS A 501 -8.09 41.36 -53.56
N VAL A 502 -7.75 41.96 -52.41
CA VAL A 502 -7.79 43.43 -52.24
C VAL A 502 -6.85 44.14 -53.21
N LYS A 503 -5.65 43.61 -53.45
CA LYS A 503 -4.73 44.18 -54.47
C LYS A 503 -5.33 44.10 -55.87
N ASN A 504 -5.99 43.00 -56.22
CA ASN A 504 -6.66 42.85 -57.51
C ASN A 504 -7.88 43.77 -57.62
N ASP A 505 -8.67 43.91 -56.55
CA ASP A 505 -9.82 44.82 -56.51
C ASP A 505 -9.36 46.28 -56.64
N ILE A 506 -8.27 46.68 -55.99
CA ILE A 506 -7.65 48.00 -56.13
C ILE A 506 -7.16 48.23 -57.56
N LYS A 507 -6.51 47.23 -58.17
CA LYS A 507 -6.09 47.30 -59.58
C LYS A 507 -7.28 47.42 -60.51
N ALA A 508 -8.31 46.59 -60.34
CA ALA A 508 -9.50 46.58 -61.18
C ALA A 508 -10.34 47.87 -61.06
N ALA A 509 -10.30 48.51 -59.89
CA ALA A 509 -11.02 49.76 -59.66
C ALA A 509 -10.45 50.97 -60.44
N ASN A 510 -9.26 50.84 -61.06
CA ASN A 510 -8.61 51.84 -61.91
C ASN A 510 -8.72 53.26 -61.33
N PHE A 511 -8.44 53.40 -60.03
CA PHE A 511 -8.63 54.67 -59.33
C PHE A 511 -7.81 55.80 -59.94
N GLU A 512 -6.59 55.52 -60.41
CA GLU A 512 -5.71 56.49 -61.09
C GLU A 512 -6.36 57.08 -62.34
N GLU A 513 -6.95 56.21 -63.17
CA GLU A 513 -7.60 56.59 -64.43
C GLU A 513 -8.87 57.39 -64.16
N ARG A 514 -9.69 56.96 -63.19
CA ARG A 514 -10.89 57.68 -62.76
C ARG A 514 -10.57 59.03 -62.11
N LEU A 515 -9.47 59.13 -61.36
CA LEU A 515 -9.01 60.40 -60.80
C LEU A 515 -8.55 61.36 -61.90
N SER A 516 -7.78 60.86 -62.87
CA SER A 516 -7.33 61.62 -64.04
C SER A 516 -8.52 62.15 -64.85
N GLU A 517 -9.54 61.30 -65.10
CA GLU A 517 -10.74 61.65 -65.84
C GLU A 517 -11.62 62.66 -65.07
N ARG A 518 -11.70 62.55 -63.74
CA ARG A 518 -12.39 63.54 -62.89
C ARG A 518 -11.62 64.87 -62.84
N ALA A 519 -10.29 64.83 -62.78
CA ALA A 519 -9.45 66.02 -62.78
C ALA A 519 -9.51 66.77 -64.11
N SER A 520 -9.55 66.07 -65.25
CA SER A 520 -9.72 66.70 -66.57
C SER A 520 -11.11 67.33 -66.72
N LYS A 521 -12.16 66.65 -66.25
CA LYS A 521 -13.52 67.21 -66.20
C LYS A 521 -13.58 68.46 -65.32
N ALA A 522 -12.95 68.43 -64.14
CA ALA A 522 -12.87 69.58 -63.24
C ALA A 522 -12.19 70.79 -63.91
N ARG A 523 -11.04 70.59 -64.57
CA ARG A 523 -10.36 71.66 -65.33
C ARG A 523 -11.24 72.24 -66.42
N SER A 524 -11.92 71.43 -67.23
CA SER A 524 -12.78 71.98 -68.29
C SER A 524 -13.98 72.75 -67.74
N MET A 525 -14.48 72.38 -66.54
CA MET A 525 -15.54 73.12 -65.88
C MET A 525 -15.04 74.43 -65.26
N GLU A 526 -13.80 74.47 -64.75
CA GLU A 526 -13.15 75.73 -64.35
C GLU A 526 -12.92 76.66 -65.54
N ASP A 527 -12.43 76.15 -66.66
CA ASP A 527 -12.24 76.95 -67.89
C ASP A 527 -13.58 77.53 -68.38
N LYS A 528 -14.66 76.74 -68.35
CA LYS A 528 -16.02 77.20 -68.66
C LYS A 528 -16.51 78.27 -67.69
N ARG A 529 -16.27 78.07 -66.38
CA ARG A 529 -16.63 79.07 -65.35
C ARG A 529 -15.90 80.38 -65.59
N ASP A 530 -14.62 80.33 -65.92
CA ASP A 530 -13.81 81.53 -66.14
C ASP A 530 -14.21 82.24 -67.43
N GLY A 531 -14.56 81.51 -68.48
CA GLY A 531 -15.18 82.05 -69.70
C GLY A 531 -16.50 82.76 -69.42
N LEU A 532 -17.43 82.11 -68.70
CA LEU A 532 -18.71 82.71 -68.32
C LEU A 532 -18.53 83.93 -67.41
N ASN A 533 -17.55 83.91 -66.49
CA ASN A 533 -17.23 85.07 -65.65
C ASN A 533 -16.61 86.22 -66.46
N HIS A 534 -15.93 85.94 -67.56
CA HIS A 534 -15.43 86.96 -68.48
C HIS A 534 -16.61 87.59 -69.26
N GLU A 535 -17.53 86.77 -69.77
CA GLU A 535 -18.76 87.25 -70.41
C GLU A 535 -19.63 88.06 -69.45
N LEU A 536 -19.80 87.61 -68.20
CA LEU A 536 -20.59 88.33 -67.19
C LEU A 536 -19.96 89.68 -66.85
N ARG A 537 -18.62 89.76 -66.77
CA ARG A 537 -17.91 91.04 -66.62
C ARG A 537 -18.14 91.96 -67.82
N GLY A 538 -18.11 91.42 -69.04
CA GLY A 538 -18.42 92.16 -70.26
C GLY A 538 -19.85 92.70 -70.29
N LEU A 539 -20.84 91.87 -69.94
CA LEU A 539 -22.25 92.24 -69.87
C LEU A 539 -22.53 93.26 -68.78
N SER A 540 -21.87 93.15 -67.62
CA SER A 540 -22.00 94.13 -66.53
C SER A 540 -21.46 95.50 -66.95
N LEU A 541 -20.34 95.54 -67.69
CA LEU A 541 -19.78 96.77 -68.25
C LEU A 541 -20.72 97.42 -69.29
N GLN A 542 -21.38 96.61 -70.12
CA GLN A 542 -22.40 97.09 -71.05
C GLN A 542 -23.67 97.59 -70.33
N ALA A 543 -24.07 96.94 -69.24
CA ALA A 543 -25.18 97.37 -68.40
C ALA A 543 -24.88 98.71 -67.72
N ASP A 544 -23.67 98.89 -67.18
CA ASP A 544 -23.20 100.16 -66.59
C ASP A 544 -23.17 101.30 -67.63
N ALA A 545 -22.71 101.00 -68.85
CA ALA A 545 -22.73 101.97 -69.96
C ALA A 545 -24.17 102.38 -70.33
N ARG A 546 -25.13 101.42 -70.36
CA ARG A 546 -26.55 101.70 -70.59
C ARG A 546 -27.18 102.50 -69.45
N ALA A 547 -26.88 102.17 -68.20
CA ALA A 547 -27.36 102.92 -67.05
C ALA A 547 -26.88 104.38 -67.06
N ARG A 548 -25.60 104.62 -67.43
CA ARG A 548 -25.06 105.97 -67.64
C ARG A 548 -25.74 106.72 -68.78
N LEU A 549 -26.05 106.02 -69.89
CA LEU A 549 -26.77 106.60 -71.02
C LEU A 549 -28.20 107.01 -70.63
N ASP A 550 -28.91 106.17 -69.88
CA ASP A 550 -30.26 106.47 -69.41
C ASP A 550 -30.28 107.62 -68.40
N LEU A 551 -29.30 107.70 -67.49
CA LEU A 551 -29.10 108.86 -66.62
C LEU A 551 -28.90 110.16 -67.41
N LYS A 552 -28.06 110.15 -68.44
CA LYS A 552 -27.84 111.33 -69.29
C LYS A 552 -29.10 111.71 -70.08
N ARG A 553 -29.87 110.74 -70.57
CA ARG A 553 -31.17 110.98 -71.22
C ARG A 553 -32.19 111.58 -70.24
N ALA A 554 -32.24 111.10 -69.00
CA ALA A 554 -33.09 111.64 -67.95
C ALA A 554 -32.71 113.08 -67.59
N GLU A 555 -31.41 113.39 -67.44
CA GLU A 555 -30.93 114.77 -67.23
C GLU A 555 -31.32 115.70 -68.40
N THR A 556 -31.21 115.20 -69.64
CA THR A 556 -31.57 115.99 -70.84
C THR A 556 -33.07 116.27 -70.88
N ARG A 557 -33.90 115.28 -70.52
CA ARG A 557 -35.37 115.47 -70.38
C ARG A 557 -35.69 116.46 -69.27
N SER A 558 -35.05 116.33 -68.10
CA SER A 558 -35.24 117.24 -66.96
C SER A 558 -34.93 118.68 -67.33
N ARG A 559 -33.78 118.92 -67.99
CA ARG A 559 -33.40 120.25 -68.50
C ARG A 559 -34.37 120.78 -69.55
N ALA A 560 -34.88 119.91 -70.44
CA ALA A 560 -35.90 120.33 -71.41
C ALA A 560 -37.22 120.74 -70.72
N THR A 561 -37.64 120.03 -69.66
CA THR A 561 -38.81 120.42 -68.85
C THR A 561 -38.55 121.70 -68.03
N GLU A 562 -37.36 121.91 -67.47
CA GLU A 562 -37.00 123.17 -66.80
C GLU A 562 -37.03 124.36 -67.77
N VAL A 563 -36.50 124.19 -68.99
CA VAL A 563 -36.59 125.19 -70.06
C VAL A 563 -38.04 125.46 -70.42
N LYS A 564 -38.91 124.44 -70.49
CA LYS A 564 -40.34 124.63 -70.76
C LYS A 564 -41.06 125.36 -69.62
N ASN A 565 -40.79 125.00 -68.36
CA ASN A 565 -41.41 125.61 -67.19
C ASN A 565 -40.96 127.07 -67.00
N THR A 566 -39.67 127.37 -67.22
CA THR A 566 -39.18 128.75 -67.25
C THR A 566 -39.78 129.53 -68.42
N LEU A 567 -39.99 128.90 -69.58
CA LEU A 567 -40.77 129.47 -70.68
C LEU A 567 -42.17 129.85 -70.23
N GLU A 568 -42.92 128.93 -69.62
CA GLU A 568 -44.31 129.14 -69.23
C GLU A 568 -44.46 130.21 -68.13
N MET A 569 -43.57 130.21 -67.12
CA MET A 569 -43.55 131.25 -66.08
C MET A 569 -43.20 132.64 -66.64
N SER A 570 -42.25 132.71 -67.59
CA SER A 570 -41.88 133.97 -68.22
C SER A 570 -42.85 134.39 -69.32
N ASN A 571 -43.63 133.47 -69.88
CA ASN A 571 -44.58 133.71 -70.97
C ASN A 571 -45.66 134.72 -70.58
N ALA A 572 -46.17 134.66 -69.34
CA ALA A 572 -47.16 135.64 -68.87
C ALA A 572 -46.60 137.07 -68.86
N LYS A 573 -45.31 137.25 -68.51
CA LYS A 573 -44.63 138.55 -68.57
C LYS A 573 -44.28 138.94 -70.01
N PHE A 574 -43.82 137.98 -70.81
CA PHE A 574 -43.47 138.16 -72.22
C PHE A 574 -44.69 138.58 -73.06
N ARG A 575 -45.82 137.89 -72.91
CA ARG A 575 -47.09 138.20 -73.60
C ARG A 575 -47.60 139.61 -73.25
N LYS A 576 -47.37 140.06 -72.02
CA LYS A 576 -47.75 141.41 -71.55
C LYS A 576 -46.91 142.52 -72.20
N LEU A 577 -45.68 142.22 -72.62
CA LEU A 577 -44.75 143.18 -73.25
C LEU A 577 -44.71 143.07 -74.79
N VAL A 578 -44.94 141.87 -75.34
CA VAL A 578 -44.68 141.52 -76.76
C VAL A 578 -45.95 141.20 -77.54
N GLY A 579 -47.09 140.96 -76.88
CA GLY A 579 -48.38 140.69 -77.53
C GLY A 579 -48.47 139.30 -78.19
N LYS A 580 -47.45 138.45 -78.04
CA LYS A 580 -47.38 137.06 -78.53
C LYS A 580 -46.81 136.12 -77.48
N ASP A 581 -47.02 134.81 -77.67
CA ASP A 581 -46.50 133.76 -76.80
C ASP A 581 -45.00 133.50 -77.02
N ALA A 582 -44.26 133.37 -75.93
CA ALA A 582 -42.84 133.08 -75.87
C ALA A 582 -42.49 131.71 -76.49
N ARG A 583 -41.57 131.68 -77.46
CA ARG A 583 -40.94 130.47 -78.02
C ARG A 583 -39.41 130.55 -77.93
N THR A 584 -38.75 129.48 -77.48
CA THR A 584 -37.28 129.41 -77.29
C THR A 584 -36.48 129.82 -78.51
N GLU A 585 -36.96 129.48 -79.70
CA GLU A 585 -36.24 129.69 -80.98
C GLU A 585 -36.44 131.08 -81.58
N THR A 586 -37.44 131.85 -81.13
CA THR A 586 -37.81 133.14 -81.74
C THR A 586 -37.90 134.30 -80.76
N MET A 587 -37.85 134.04 -79.44
CA MET A 587 -37.96 135.07 -78.39
C MET A 587 -36.91 136.18 -78.51
N GLU A 588 -35.67 135.82 -78.84
CA GLU A 588 -34.56 136.76 -78.96
C GLU A 588 -34.80 137.76 -80.12
N ARG A 589 -35.34 137.27 -81.25
CA ARG A 589 -35.68 138.11 -82.41
C ARG A 589 -36.91 138.99 -82.20
N GLU A 590 -37.87 138.58 -81.37
CA GLU A 590 -39.07 139.38 -81.08
C GLU A 590 -38.82 140.47 -80.01
N LEU A 591 -37.98 140.21 -79.01
CA LEU A 591 -37.51 141.22 -78.06
C LEU A 591 -36.68 142.31 -78.77
N ASP A 592 -35.80 141.93 -79.68
CA ASP A 592 -35.01 142.88 -80.49
C ASP A 592 -35.88 143.79 -81.38
N ARG A 593 -37.03 143.29 -81.85
CA ARG A 593 -37.95 144.04 -82.70
C ARG A 593 -38.72 145.12 -81.92
N ILE A 594 -39.04 144.85 -80.65
CA ILE A 594 -39.70 145.81 -79.75
C ILE A 594 -38.69 146.77 -79.14
N ALA A 595 -37.47 146.33 -78.84
CA ALA A 595 -36.37 147.20 -78.44
C ALA A 595 -36.04 148.24 -79.52
N ARG A 596 -36.14 147.89 -80.81
CA ARG A 596 -35.98 148.82 -81.95
C ARG A 596 -37.19 149.74 -82.22
N LEU A 597 -38.38 149.38 -81.76
CA LEU A 597 -39.58 150.23 -81.83
C LEU A 597 -39.67 151.20 -80.63
N ALA A 598 -39.17 150.80 -79.46
CA ALA A 598 -39.05 151.65 -78.28
C ALA A 598 -37.92 152.71 -78.43
N SER A 599 -36.91 152.47 -79.27
CA SER A 599 -35.83 153.43 -79.54
C SER A 599 -36.20 154.60 -80.48
N LEU A 600 -37.49 154.75 -80.84
CA LEU A 600 -38.02 155.88 -81.63
C LEU A 600 -38.81 156.91 -80.79
N PHE A 601 -38.98 156.69 -79.48
CA PHE A 601 -39.59 157.64 -78.55
C PHE A 601 -38.75 157.72 -77.25
N SER A 602 -38.14 158.90 -77.00
CA SER A 602 -37.23 159.25 -75.87
C SER A 602 -35.77 158.83 -76.09
N PHE A 603 -34.87 159.65 -76.65
CA PHE A 603 -34.28 160.90 -76.13
C PHE A 603 -34.49 161.21 -74.63
N SER A 604 -33.37 161.42 -73.94
CA SER A 604 -33.18 162.14 -72.67
C SER A 604 -33.29 161.34 -71.35
N PHE A 605 -32.16 160.80 -70.89
CA PHE A 605 -31.50 160.99 -69.57
C PHE A 605 -30.67 159.73 -69.24
N ASP A 606 -29.38 159.68 -69.60
CA ASP A 606 -28.21 160.12 -68.82
C ASP A 606 -27.78 159.20 -67.65
N ILE A 607 -26.48 158.82 -67.73
CA ILE A 607 -25.46 158.84 -66.65
C ILE A 607 -25.01 157.53 -65.92
N LEU A 608 -23.69 157.27 -66.12
CA LEU A 608 -22.63 156.59 -65.33
C LEU A 608 -22.79 155.10 -64.93
N LEU A 609 -21.93 154.15 -65.36
CA LEU A 609 -20.49 153.87 -65.08
C LEU A 609 -20.13 153.40 -63.65
N ILE A 610 -19.52 152.19 -63.59
CA ILE A 610 -18.41 151.75 -62.70
C ILE A 610 -18.81 151.17 -61.29
N PRO A 611 -18.16 150.12 -60.71
CA PRO A 611 -17.58 148.87 -61.26
C PRO A 611 -17.48 147.65 -60.27
N LEU A 612 -16.82 146.56 -60.72
CA LEU A 612 -15.83 145.66 -60.03
C LEU A 612 -16.19 144.80 -58.79
N SER A 613 -15.83 143.49 -58.90
CA SER A 613 -14.74 142.79 -58.15
C SER A 613 -15.11 141.31 -57.88
N VAL A 614 -14.58 140.29 -58.59
CA VAL A 614 -13.29 139.55 -58.48
C VAL A 614 -13.21 138.50 -57.35
N GLY A 615 -12.84 137.26 -57.73
CA GLY A 615 -12.12 136.27 -56.88
C GLY A 615 -12.41 134.79 -57.18
N LYS A 616 -11.73 134.10 -58.13
CA LYS A 616 -10.48 133.29 -58.04
C LYS A 616 -10.51 131.97 -57.21
N LYS A 617 -10.32 130.81 -57.87
CA LYS A 617 -9.15 129.87 -57.80
C LYS A 617 -9.44 128.52 -58.53
N LYS A 618 -8.74 128.24 -59.66
CA LYS A 618 -7.67 127.21 -59.92
C LYS A 618 -8.14 125.74 -59.96
N ARG A 619 -8.21 125.09 -61.16
CA ARG A 619 -7.22 124.19 -61.83
C ARG A 619 -6.88 122.94 -60.98
N ASN A 620 -7.00 121.67 -61.41
CA ASN A 620 -7.07 121.03 -62.74
C ASN A 620 -8.29 120.13 -62.91
#